data_AF-A0A645AB38-F1
#
_entry.id   AF-A0A645AB38-F1
#
_cell.length_a   1.000
_cell.length_b   1.000
_cell.length_c   1.000
_cell.angle_alpha   90.00
_cell.angle_beta   90.00
_cell.angle_gamma   90.00
#
_symmetry.space_group_name_H-M   'P 1'
#
loop_
_entity.id
_entity.type
_entity.pdbx_description
1 polymer ?
#
loop_
_entity_poly.entity_id
_entity_poly.type
_entity_poly.pdbx_seq_one_letter_code
_entity_poly.pdbx_strand_id
1 'polypeptide(L)' 'MRTAEQVTGPWSEPYELAAGKDYAQLYGSYFHPLSVSGESLYFLMSMWMPYNVFLMKVEMADMGKF' A
#
# COMPACT_ATOMS: atom_id res chain seq x y z
N MET A 1 -5.38 -2.04 -1.97
CA MET A 1 -5.01 -3.26 -1.23
C MET A 1 -6.18 -4.21 -1.21
N ARG A 2 -5.91 -5.50 -1.31
CA ARG A 2 -6.88 -6.57 -1.07
C ARG A 2 -6.22 -7.57 -0.13
N THR A 3 -7.04 -8.29 0.63
CA THR A 3 -6.63 -9.31 1.58
C THR A 3 -7.31 -10.63 1.22
N ALA A 4 -6.70 -11.75 1.61
CA ALA A 4 -7.26 -13.09 1.44
C ALA A 4 -6.60 -14.04 2.46
N GLU A 5 -7.33 -15.08 2.87
CA GLU A 5 -6.76 -16.13 3.73
C GLU A 5 -5.82 -17.08 2.96
N GLN A 6 -6.04 -17.26 1.65
CA GLN A 6 -5.15 -18.01 0.77
C GLN A 6 -4.55 -17.09 -0.29
N VAL A 7 -3.32 -17.41 -0.72
CA VAL A 7 -2.59 -16.64 -1.76
C VAL A 7 -3.33 -16.58 -3.10
N THR A 8 -4.28 -17.48 -3.34
CA THR A 8 -5.12 -17.54 -4.53
C THR A 8 -6.50 -16.89 -4.34
N GLY A 9 -6.84 -16.41 -3.14
CA GLY A 9 -8.15 -15.84 -2.81
C GLY A 9 -9.05 -16.76 -1.96
N PRO A 10 -10.36 -16.43 -1.82
CA PRO A 10 -11.05 -15.29 -2.40
C PRO A 10 -10.49 -13.96 -1.87
N TRP A 11 -10.34 -12.98 -2.77
CA TRP A 11 -9.84 -11.65 -2.41
C TRP A 11 -10.98 -10.76 -1.91
N SER A 12 -10.72 -9.97 -0.87
CA SER A 12 -11.64 -8.94 -0.38
C SER A 12 -11.85 -7.82 -1.40
N GLU A 13 -12.86 -6.98 -1.14
CA GLU A 13 -13.05 -5.72 -1.85
C GLU A 13 -11.81 -4.81 -1.73
N PRO A 14 -11.54 -3.97 -2.74
CA PRO A 14 -10.34 -3.15 -2.72
C PRO A 14 -10.46 -2.02 -1.70
N TYR A 15 -9.42 -1.86 -0.89
CA TYR A 15 -9.20 -0.67 -0.08
C TYR A 15 -8.16 0.24 -0.73
N GLU A 16 -8.46 1.52 -0.93
CA GLU A 16 -7.51 2.48 -1.51
C GLU A 16 -6.47 2.93 -0.45
N LEU A 17 -5.18 2.70 -0.73
CA LEU A 17 -4.09 3.11 0.18
C LEU A 17 -3.51 4.49 -0.16
N ALA A 18 -3.50 4.84 -1.44
CA ALA A 18 -2.96 6.09 -1.94
C ALA A 18 -3.72 6.45 -3.22
N ALA A 19 -4.20 7.68 -3.29
CA ALA A 19 -5.00 8.15 -4.41
C ALA A 19 -4.16 9.02 -5.35
N GLY A 20 -4.39 8.89 -6.66
CA GLY A 20 -3.73 9.73 -7.67
C GLY A 20 -4.02 11.23 -7.53
N LYS A 21 -5.13 11.60 -6.87
CA LYS A 21 -5.46 12.99 -6.55
C LYS A 21 -4.51 13.61 -5.52
N ASP A 22 -3.96 12.78 -4.62
CA ASP A 22 -3.05 13.20 -3.56
C ASP A 22 -1.59 12.99 -4.00
N TYR A 23 -1.33 11.96 -4.82
CA TYR A 23 -0.02 11.61 -5.37
C TYR A 23 -0.10 11.47 -6.90
N ALA A 24 -0.01 12.60 -7.60
CA ALA A 24 -0.18 12.63 -9.06
C ALA A 24 0.83 11.71 -9.79
N GLN A 25 0.31 10.90 -10.73
CA GLN A 25 1.09 9.95 -11.53
C GLN A 25 1.94 9.00 -10.66
N LEU A 26 1.34 8.46 -9.60
CA LEU A 26 1.93 7.37 -8.80
C LEU A 26 1.99 6.06 -9.60
N TYR A 27 3.07 5.28 -9.45
CA TYR A 27 3.24 3.99 -10.13
C TYR A 27 4.26 3.07 -9.42
N GLY A 28 4.29 1.80 -9.84
CA GLY A 28 5.37 0.87 -9.54
C GLY A 28 5.53 0.53 -8.06
N SER A 29 4.43 0.29 -7.34
CA SER A 29 4.49 0.04 -5.91
C SER A 29 4.90 -1.39 -5.54
N TYR A 30 5.81 -1.54 -4.58
CA TYR A 30 6.24 -2.84 -4.04
C TYR A 30 6.33 -2.80 -2.52
N PHE A 31 5.91 -3.87 -1.84
CA PHE A 31 6.04 -3.97 -0.38
C PHE A 31 7.50 -4.01 0.05
N HIS A 32 7.81 -3.28 1.11
CA HIS A 32 9.13 -3.25 1.73
C HIS A 32 9.19 -4.27 2.88
N PRO A 33 10.34 -4.97 3.11
CA PRO A 33 10.49 -5.96 4.18
C PRO A 33 10.23 -5.45 5.61
N LEU A 34 10.24 -4.14 5.83
CA LEU A 34 9.81 -3.55 7.11
C LEU A 34 8.35 -3.86 7.47
N SER A 35 7.55 -4.30 6.49
CA SER A 35 6.15 -4.72 6.71
C SER A 35 6.03 -6.12 7.33
N VAL A 36 7.13 -6.86 7.52
CA VAL A 36 7.09 -8.24 8.02
C VAL A 36 6.66 -8.30 9.49
N SER A 37 6.87 -7.23 10.26
CA SER A 37 6.50 -7.17 11.67
C SER A 37 5.84 -5.85 12.04
N GLY A 38 5.02 -5.87 13.10
CA GLY A 38 4.27 -4.72 13.57
C GLY A 38 2.93 -4.51 12.86
N GLU A 39 2.32 -3.36 13.10
CA GLU A 39 0.96 -3.01 12.63
C GLU A 39 0.98 -2.00 11.48
N SER A 40 2.14 -1.80 10.85
CA SER A 40 2.31 -0.86 9.74
C SER A 40 2.75 -1.59 8.48
N LEU A 41 2.15 -1.21 7.35
CA LEU A 41 2.62 -1.61 6.04
C LEU A 41 3.52 -0.53 5.46
N TYR A 42 4.65 -0.95 4.91
CA TYR A 42 5.60 -0.12 4.21
C TYR A 42 5.68 -0.53 2.75
N PHE A 43 5.63 0.43 1.83
CA PHE A 43 5.79 0.15 0.41
C PHE A 43 6.55 1.28 -0.28
N LEU A 44 7.30 0.91 -1.31
CA LEU A 44 7.90 1.87 -2.22
C LEU A 44 6.83 2.36 -3.18
N MET A 45 6.85 3.64 -3.54
CA MET A 45 5.99 4.21 -4.57
C MET A 45 6.78 5.22 -5.39
N SER A 46 6.81 5.03 -6.71
CA SER A 46 7.40 6.01 -7.63
C SER A 46 6.38 7.07 -7.97
N MET A 47 6.81 8.33 -8.09
CA MET A 47 5.98 9.42 -8.59
C MET A 47 6.67 10.08 -9.77
N TRP A 48 5.96 10.24 -10.89
CA TRP A 48 6.54 10.80 -12.12
C TRP A 48 6.97 12.26 -11.95
N MET A 49 6.11 13.10 -11.37
CA MET A 49 6.37 14.55 -11.26
C MET A 49 7.58 14.90 -10.37
N PRO A 50 7.70 14.37 -9.14
CA PRO A 50 8.92 14.53 -8.33
C PRO A 50 10.10 13.73 -8.86
N TYR A 51 9.85 12.78 -9.77
CA TYR A 51 10.81 11.85 -10.34
C TYR A 51 11.66 11.13 -9.28
N ASN A 52 10.98 10.56 -8.27
CA ASN A 52 11.62 9.93 -7.13
C ASN A 52 10.79 8.73 -6.63
N VAL A 53 11.43 7.90 -5.80
CA VAL A 53 10.82 6.77 -5.10
C VAL A 53 10.72 7.11 -3.62
N PHE A 54 9.51 7.00 -3.07
CA PHE A 54 9.23 7.30 -1.68
C PHE A 54 8.97 6.00 -0.90
N LEU A 55 9.47 5.94 0.34
CA LEU A 55 9.04 4.93 1.30
C LEU A 55 7.75 5.43 1.97
N MET A 56 6.65 4.77 1.64
CA MET A 56 5.32 5.05 2.19
C MET A 56 5.09 4.20 3.43
N LYS A 57 4.32 4.72 4.39
CA LYS A 57 3.85 4.01 5.57
C LYS A 57 2.33 4.10 5.65
N VAL A 58 1.67 2.99 5.95
CA VAL A 58 0.25 2.89 6.27
C VAL A 58 0.10 2.26 7.65
N GLU A 59 -0.71 2.85 8.51
CA GLU A 59 -1.05 2.30 9.83
C GLU A 59 -2.37 1.54 9.71
N MET A 60 -2.37 0.25 10.04
CA MET A 60 -3.52 -0.63 9.82
C MET A 60 -4.68 -0.33 10.79
N ALA A 61 -4.40 0.25 11.96
CA ALA A 61 -5.41 0.61 12.96
C ALA A 61 -6.45 1.63 12.44
N ASP A 62 -6.05 2.49 11.50
CA ASP A 62 -6.91 3.51 10.90
C ASP A 62 -7.81 2.97 9.78
N MET A 63 -7.71 1.67 9.45
CA MET A 63 -8.38 1.07 8.30
C MET A 63 -9.64 0.26 8.66
N GLY A 64 -10.02 0.23 9.95
CA GLY A 64 -11.11 -0.61 10.45
C GLY A 64 -10.73 -2.09 10.55
N LYS A 65 -11.62 -2.92 11.12
CA LYS A 65 -11.40 -4.37 11.18
C LYS A 65 -11.64 -4.98 9.81
N PHE A 66 -10.66 -5.70 9.28
CA PHE A 66 -10.75 -6.54 8.08
C PHE A 66 -11.31 -7.92 8.40
#